data_AF-E2ZHT8-F1
#
_entry.id   AF-E2ZHT8-F1
#
_cell.length_a   1.000
_cell.length_b   1.000
_cell.length_c   1.000
_cell.angle_alpha   90.00
_cell.angle_beta   90.00
_cell.angle_gamma   90.00
#
_symmetry.space_group_name_H-M   'P 1'
#
loop_
_entity.id
_entity.type
_entity.pdbx_description
1 polymer ?
#
loop_
_entity_poly.entity_id
_entity_poly.type
_entity_poly.pdbx_seq_one_letter_code
_entity_poly.pdbx_strand_id
1 'polypeptide(L)'
;MEVLAMTAVIYARYSTDSQREESIEGQIRECTAYAEKNGFTVVKHYIDRAVSAKTDNRPQFQQMIKDSERGIFDVIIVWKLDRFARNRYDSARYKTQLKRNGVKLVSATEVISAGPEGIILESVLEGYAEYYSADLSEKVVRGMTENALKGIYNGGTIPFGYMIDETRHYQPDPLLAPYVEQTFQKYADGATMTDLRDWLKAHNIKNSMGGEMSYNTIQRMLSNRRYIG
;
A
#
# COMPACT_ATOMS: atom_id res chain seq x y z
N MET A 1 -18.93 -38.05 -14.43
CA MET A 1 -18.78 -36.60 -14.19
C MET A 1 -17.29 -36.36 -14.06
N GLU A 2 -16.69 -35.86 -15.13
CA GLU A 2 -15.25 -35.71 -15.28
C GLU A 2 -14.76 -34.68 -14.25
N VAL A 3 -13.95 -35.11 -13.28
CA VAL A 3 -13.30 -34.18 -12.36
C VAL A 3 -12.25 -33.44 -13.20
N LEU A 4 -12.55 -32.20 -13.60
CA LEU A 4 -11.58 -31.34 -14.27
C LEU A 4 -10.32 -31.29 -13.41
N ALA A 5 -9.23 -31.88 -13.90
CA ALA A 5 -7.96 -31.89 -13.20
C ALA A 5 -7.51 -30.43 -13.02
N MET A 6 -7.31 -30.01 -11.76
CA MET A 6 -6.82 -28.66 -11.49
C MET A 6 -5.43 -28.49 -12.11
N THR A 7 -5.24 -27.36 -12.78
CA THR A 7 -3.98 -27.03 -13.44
C THR A 7 -3.09 -26.25 -12.50
N ALA A 8 -1.81 -26.63 -12.44
CA ALA A 8 -0.84 -26.06 -11.52
C ALA A 8 0.39 -25.53 -12.24
N VAL A 9 1.03 -24.54 -11.63
CA VAL A 9 2.35 -24.05 -12.02
C VAL A 9 3.30 -24.16 -10.85
N ILE A 10 4.58 -24.39 -11.14
CA ILE A 10 5.63 -24.46 -10.12
C ILE A 10 6.45 -23.19 -10.17
N TYR A 11 6.72 -22.59 -9.01
CA TYR A 11 7.69 -21.51 -8.88
C TYR A 11 8.90 -21.96 -8.07
N ALA A 12 10.08 -21.82 -8.67
CA ALA A 12 11.37 -22.13 -8.06
C ALA A 12 12.34 -20.95 -8.19
N ARG A 13 13.15 -20.73 -7.16
CA ARG A 13 14.20 -19.69 -7.19
C ARG A 13 15.50 -20.17 -6.54
N TYR A 14 16.60 -19.66 -7.05
CA TYR A 14 17.92 -19.85 -6.47
C TYR A 14 18.16 -18.74 -5.44
N SER A 15 18.63 -19.07 -4.25
CA SER A 15 19.08 -18.06 -3.28
C SER A 15 20.58 -18.21 -3.05
N THR A 16 21.29 -17.09 -3.16
CA THR A 16 22.75 -17.02 -3.12
C THR A 16 23.31 -17.03 -1.70
N ASP A 17 22.45 -16.93 -0.67
CA ASP A 17 22.86 -16.55 0.69
C ASP A 17 22.95 -17.72 1.69
N SER A 18 22.75 -18.98 1.29
CA SER A 18 22.76 -20.10 2.25
C SER A 18 23.50 -21.34 1.75
N GLN A 19 24.41 -21.82 2.60
CA GLN A 19 25.21 -23.05 2.41
C GLN A 19 24.37 -24.36 2.47
N ARG A 20 23.04 -24.27 2.64
CA ARG A 20 22.12 -25.43 2.72
C ARG A 20 20.81 -25.18 1.98
N GLU A 21 20.87 -24.85 0.69
CA GLU A 21 19.66 -24.74 -0.14
C GLU A 21 19.48 -25.91 -1.11
N GLU A 22 18.23 -26.33 -1.25
CA GLU A 22 17.79 -27.28 -2.27
C GLU A 22 17.95 -26.66 -3.65
N SER A 23 18.59 -27.40 -4.57
CA SER A 23 18.75 -27.00 -5.97
C SER A 23 17.39 -26.67 -6.62
N ILE A 24 17.38 -25.86 -7.68
CA ILE A 24 16.16 -25.61 -8.47
C ILE A 24 15.52 -26.94 -8.89
N GLU A 25 16.35 -27.88 -9.29
CA GLU A 25 15.96 -29.21 -9.75
C GLU A 25 15.35 -30.04 -8.61
N GLY A 26 15.89 -29.93 -7.38
CA GLY A 26 15.30 -30.52 -6.17
C GLY A 26 13.96 -29.89 -5.81
N GLN A 27 13.86 -28.55 -5.85
CA GLN A 27 12.60 -27.83 -5.60
C GLN A 27 11.51 -28.26 -6.60
N ILE A 28 11.83 -28.33 -7.89
CA ILE A 28 10.88 -28.77 -8.93
C ILE A 28 10.47 -30.22 -8.67
N ARG A 29 11.40 -31.13 -8.38
CA ARG A 29 11.09 -32.54 -8.12
C ARG A 29 10.08 -32.71 -6.99
N GLU A 30 10.31 -32.05 -5.85
CA GLU A 30 9.40 -32.08 -4.70
C GLU A 30 8.03 -31.49 -5.03
N CYS A 31 8.00 -30.37 -5.76
CA CYS A 31 6.74 -29.74 -6.18
C CYS A 31 5.96 -30.60 -7.18
N THR A 32 6.64 -31.28 -8.10
CA THR A 32 6.03 -32.21 -9.05
C THR A 32 5.45 -33.43 -8.32
N ALA A 33 6.21 -34.02 -7.39
CA ALA A 33 5.72 -35.13 -6.57
C ALA A 33 4.49 -34.73 -5.75
N TYR A 34 4.48 -33.52 -5.19
CA TYR A 34 3.30 -32.96 -4.52
C TYR A 34 2.12 -32.78 -5.47
N ALA A 35 2.34 -32.26 -6.69
CA ALA A 35 1.30 -32.09 -7.70
C ALA A 35 0.65 -33.43 -8.06
N GLU A 36 1.46 -34.44 -8.37
CA GLU A 36 1.00 -35.79 -8.71
C GLU A 36 0.18 -36.41 -7.58
N LYS A 37 0.67 -36.31 -6.34
CA LYS A 37 -0.03 -36.83 -5.14
C LYS A 37 -1.40 -36.18 -4.93
N ASN A 38 -1.58 -34.93 -5.33
CA ASN A 38 -2.82 -34.17 -5.15
C ASN A 38 -3.67 -34.09 -6.43
N GLY A 39 -3.30 -34.81 -7.49
CA GLY A 39 -4.06 -34.83 -8.75
C GLY A 39 -3.99 -33.54 -9.55
N PHE A 40 -2.94 -32.74 -9.37
CA PHE A 40 -2.72 -31.51 -10.13
C PHE A 40 -1.92 -31.78 -11.41
N THR A 41 -2.31 -31.14 -12.50
CA THR A 41 -1.54 -31.20 -13.76
C THR A 41 -0.62 -30.00 -13.86
N VAL A 42 0.70 -30.22 -13.81
CA VAL A 42 1.67 -29.13 -13.92
C VAL A 42 1.79 -28.67 -15.38
N VAL A 43 1.39 -27.43 -15.67
CA VAL A 43 1.36 -26.88 -17.03
C VAL A 43 2.56 -25.99 -17.35
N LYS A 44 3.26 -25.47 -16.33
CA LYS A 44 4.41 -24.55 -16.53
C LYS A 44 5.28 -24.45 -15.28
N HIS A 45 6.58 -24.25 -15.50
CA HIS A 45 7.54 -23.87 -14.44
C HIS A 45 8.00 -22.42 -14.63
N TYR A 46 7.98 -21.64 -13.56
CA TYR A 46 8.53 -20.29 -13.48
C TYR A 46 9.79 -20.34 -12.62
N ILE A 47 10.95 -20.01 -13.21
CA ILE A 47 12.26 -20.26 -12.58
C ILE A 47 13.10 -18.99 -12.57
N ASP A 48 13.40 -18.46 -11.37
CA ASP A 48 14.36 -17.38 -11.19
C ASP A 48 15.73 -17.93 -10.76
N ARG A 49 16.66 -18.06 -11.72
CA ARG A 49 18.07 -18.41 -11.47
C ARG A 49 18.85 -17.12 -11.19
N ALA A 50 19.27 -16.88 -9.96
CA ALA A 50 20.05 -15.69 -9.61
C ALA A 50 21.44 -15.73 -10.27
N VAL A 51 21.82 -14.68 -11.03
CA VAL A 51 23.16 -14.56 -11.66
C VAL A 51 23.99 -13.41 -11.07
N SER A 52 23.44 -12.50 -10.26
CA SER A 52 24.28 -11.60 -9.47
C SER A 52 23.56 -11.04 -8.25
N ALA A 53 24.27 -10.98 -7.12
CA ALA A 53 23.83 -10.43 -5.84
C ALA A 53 23.45 -8.93 -5.88
N LYS A 54 23.53 -8.26 -7.04
CA LYS A 54 23.26 -6.82 -7.18
C LYS A 54 21.84 -6.47 -7.63
N THR A 55 21.10 -7.38 -8.25
CA THR A 55 19.71 -7.10 -8.64
C THR A 55 18.89 -8.38 -8.76
N ASP A 56 18.26 -8.79 -7.67
CA ASP A 56 17.31 -9.90 -7.66
C ASP A 56 15.94 -9.40 -8.18
N ASN A 57 15.80 -9.33 -9.50
CA ASN A 57 14.65 -8.72 -10.19
C ASN A 57 13.45 -9.67 -10.40
N ARG A 58 13.52 -10.92 -9.93
CA ARG A 58 12.49 -11.99 -10.00
C ARG A 58 11.53 -11.91 -11.21
N PRO A 59 12.04 -11.87 -12.46
CA PRO A 59 11.22 -11.67 -13.64
C PRO A 59 10.18 -12.79 -13.83
N GLN A 60 10.53 -14.04 -13.53
CA GLN A 60 9.59 -15.15 -13.67
C GLN A 60 8.49 -15.11 -12.61
N PHE A 61 8.81 -14.65 -11.39
CA PHE A 61 7.78 -14.41 -10.39
C PHE A 61 6.76 -13.35 -10.83
N GLN A 62 7.24 -12.21 -11.34
CA GLN A 62 6.34 -11.14 -11.81
C GLN A 62 5.47 -11.62 -12.98
N GLN A 63 6.07 -12.37 -13.91
CA GLN A 63 5.32 -12.97 -15.02
C GLN A 63 4.27 -13.97 -14.54
N MET A 64 4.58 -14.80 -13.53
CA MET A 64 3.62 -15.73 -12.92
C MET A 64 2.43 -14.99 -12.30
N ILE A 65 2.69 -13.93 -11.53
CA ILE A 65 1.61 -13.13 -10.93
C ILE A 65 0.73 -12.50 -12.02
N LYS A 66 1.33 -11.96 -13.09
CA LYS A 66 0.56 -11.43 -14.22
C LYS A 66 -0.25 -12.50 -14.95
N ASP A 67 0.34 -13.67 -15.16
CA ASP A 67 -0.35 -14.79 -15.81
C ASP A 67 -1.52 -15.32 -14.95
N SER A 68 -1.45 -15.18 -13.62
CA SER A 68 -2.56 -15.56 -12.73
C SER A 68 -3.83 -14.76 -13.00
N GLU A 69 -3.72 -13.52 -13.49
CA GLU A 69 -4.89 -12.68 -13.83
C GLU A 69 -5.64 -13.21 -15.06
N ARG A 70 -4.99 -14.04 -15.88
CA ARG A 70 -5.56 -14.60 -17.11
C ARG A 70 -6.33 -15.89 -16.85
N GLY A 71 -6.30 -16.43 -15.63
CA GLY A 71 -6.98 -17.68 -15.27
C GLY A 71 -6.46 -18.91 -16.02
N ILE A 72 -5.19 -18.93 -16.42
CA ILE A 72 -4.59 -20.03 -17.19
C ILE A 72 -4.03 -21.17 -16.31
N PHE A 73 -4.13 -21.03 -14.98
CA PHE A 73 -3.85 -22.07 -13.99
C PHE A 73 -4.62 -21.78 -12.69
N ASP A 74 -4.85 -22.84 -11.90
CA ASP A 74 -5.63 -22.78 -10.65
C ASP A 74 -4.74 -22.75 -9.40
N VAL A 75 -3.52 -23.30 -9.49
CA VAL A 75 -2.64 -23.52 -8.33
C VAL A 75 -1.21 -23.09 -8.63
N ILE A 76 -0.60 -22.37 -7.69
CA ILE A 76 0.84 -22.12 -7.64
C ILE A 76 1.44 -23.00 -6.55
N ILE A 77 2.39 -23.84 -6.93
CA ILE A 77 3.14 -24.72 -6.04
C ILE A 77 4.54 -24.13 -5.84
N VAL A 78 4.94 -23.98 -4.59
CA VAL A 78 6.31 -23.60 -4.19
C VAL A 78 6.89 -24.66 -3.28
N TRP A 79 8.22 -24.81 -3.28
CA TRP A 79 8.86 -25.77 -2.37
C TRP A 79 8.63 -25.40 -0.89
N LYS A 80 8.81 -24.11 -0.58
CA LYS A 80 8.51 -23.46 0.71
C LYS A 80 7.92 -22.07 0.47
N LEU A 81 7.14 -21.57 1.41
CA LEU A 81 6.53 -20.24 1.34
C LEU A 81 7.57 -19.11 1.28
N ASP A 82 8.78 -19.33 1.80
CA ASP A 82 9.90 -18.40 1.66
C ASP A 82 10.36 -18.22 0.20
N ARG A 83 10.03 -19.16 -0.70
CA ARG A 83 10.27 -19.03 -2.14
C ARG A 83 9.29 -18.04 -2.74
N PHE A 84 8.06 -17.99 -2.26
CA PHE A 84 7.02 -17.09 -2.78
C PHE A 84 7.29 -15.61 -2.48
N ALA A 85 7.73 -15.25 -1.27
CA ALA A 85 7.96 -13.84 -0.91
C ALA A 85 9.16 -13.65 0.01
N ARG A 86 9.97 -12.60 -0.23
CA ARG A 86 11.17 -12.27 0.56
C ARG A 86 10.86 -11.62 1.91
N ASN A 87 9.76 -10.88 1.99
CA ASN A 87 9.29 -10.24 3.20
C ASN A 87 7.77 -10.45 3.34
N ARG A 88 7.26 -10.25 4.54
CA ARG A 88 5.85 -10.49 4.88
C ARG A 88 4.89 -9.52 4.18
N TYR A 89 5.35 -8.31 3.85
CA TYR A 89 4.56 -7.28 3.17
C TYR A 89 4.24 -7.68 1.72
N ASP A 90 5.25 -8.12 0.98
CA ASP A 90 5.09 -8.63 -0.38
C ASP A 90 4.20 -9.89 -0.37
N SER A 91 4.34 -10.75 0.63
CA SER A 91 3.53 -11.98 0.76
C SER A 91 2.03 -11.68 0.87
N ALA A 92 1.63 -10.76 1.75
CA ALA A 92 0.21 -10.43 1.95
C ALA A 92 -0.44 -9.82 0.70
N ARG A 93 0.29 -8.91 0.02
CA ARG A 93 -0.19 -8.27 -1.21
C ARG A 93 -0.45 -9.28 -2.32
N TYR A 94 0.53 -10.13 -2.63
CA TYR A 94 0.38 -11.12 -3.70
C TYR A 94 -0.64 -12.20 -3.34
N LYS A 95 -0.72 -12.65 -2.07
CA LYS A 95 -1.77 -13.59 -1.64
C LYS A 95 -3.18 -13.02 -1.84
N THR A 96 -3.37 -11.74 -1.52
CA THR A 96 -4.66 -11.06 -1.75
C THR A 96 -4.99 -10.98 -3.24
N GLN A 97 -4.00 -10.67 -4.09
CA GLN A 97 -4.16 -10.66 -5.54
C GLN A 97 -4.52 -12.05 -6.09
N LEU A 98 -3.81 -13.10 -5.67
CA LEU A 98 -4.10 -14.49 -6.08
C LEU A 98 -5.50 -14.94 -5.64
N LYS A 99 -5.93 -14.59 -4.41
CA LYS A 99 -7.28 -14.88 -3.92
C LYS A 99 -8.36 -14.22 -4.79
N ARG A 100 -8.14 -12.99 -5.25
CA ARG A 100 -9.05 -12.30 -6.19
C ARG A 100 -9.07 -12.97 -7.56
N ASN A 101 -7.93 -13.51 -7.99
CA ASN A 101 -7.80 -14.22 -9.27
C ASN A 101 -8.30 -15.68 -9.19
N GLY A 102 -8.74 -16.16 -8.03
CA GLY A 102 -9.16 -17.55 -7.84
C GLY A 102 -8.02 -18.57 -7.79
N VAL A 103 -6.77 -18.11 -7.68
CA VAL A 103 -5.57 -18.96 -7.69
C VAL A 103 -5.15 -19.31 -6.27
N LYS A 104 -4.90 -20.60 -6.01
CA LYS A 104 -4.41 -21.10 -4.71
C LYS A 104 -2.89 -21.12 -4.66
N LEU A 105 -2.30 -20.74 -3.53
CA LEU A 105 -0.87 -20.91 -3.26
C LEU A 105 -0.66 -22.07 -2.28
N VAL A 106 0.16 -23.05 -2.65
CA VAL A 106 0.47 -24.22 -1.82
C VAL A 106 1.98 -24.43 -1.69
N SER A 107 2.39 -24.92 -0.52
CA SER A 107 3.78 -25.32 -0.25
C SER A 107 3.89 -26.84 -0.33
N ALA A 108 4.91 -27.35 -1.03
CA ALA A 108 5.15 -28.78 -1.17
C ALA A 108 5.68 -29.40 0.13
N THR A 109 6.41 -28.63 0.95
CA THR A 109 7.04 -29.13 2.19
C THR A 109 6.39 -28.61 3.46
N GLU A 110 5.66 -27.49 3.41
CA GLU A 110 4.91 -26.97 4.56
C GLU A 110 3.44 -27.34 4.37
N VAL A 111 3.04 -28.48 4.94
CA VAL A 111 1.64 -28.89 4.93
C VAL A 111 0.86 -27.94 5.84
N ILE A 112 0.09 -27.03 5.26
CA ILE A 112 -1.05 -26.42 5.96
C ILE A 112 -2.11 -27.51 6.00
N SER A 113 -2.16 -28.25 7.12
CA SER A 113 -3.12 -29.33 7.33
C SER A 113 -4.54 -28.81 7.07
N ALA A 114 -5.38 -29.56 6.34
CA ALA A 114 -6.82 -29.27 6.26
C ALA A 114 -7.57 -29.68 7.55
N GLY A 115 -6.85 -30.21 8.55
CA GLY A 115 -7.38 -30.57 9.87
C GLY A 115 -7.47 -29.37 10.83
N PRO A 116 -7.88 -29.61 12.09
CA PRO A 116 -8.06 -28.58 13.11
C PRO A 116 -6.83 -27.67 13.31
N GLU A 117 -5.62 -28.20 13.09
CA GLU A 117 -4.37 -27.45 13.20
C GLU A 117 -4.23 -26.37 12.11
N GLY A 118 -4.79 -26.61 10.92
CA GLY A 118 -4.84 -25.63 9.84
C GLY A 118 -5.77 -24.47 10.13
N ILE A 119 -6.92 -24.74 10.76
CA ILE A 119 -7.87 -23.71 11.22
C ILE A 119 -7.20 -22.80 12.24
N ILE A 120 -6.43 -23.39 13.18
CA ILE A 120 -5.67 -22.62 14.17
C ILE A 120 -4.60 -21.77 13.48
N LEU A 121 -3.82 -22.36 12.56
CA LEU A 121 -2.78 -21.63 11.84
C LEU A 121 -3.37 -20.49 10.99
N GLU A 122 -4.50 -20.71 10.32
CA GLU A 122 -5.22 -19.69 9.56
C GLU A 122 -5.69 -18.55 10.47
N SER A 123 -6.31 -18.88 11.61
CA SER A 123 -6.75 -17.89 12.61
C SER A 123 -5.59 -17.06 13.16
N VAL A 124 -4.43 -17.70 13.41
CA VAL A 124 -3.22 -16.99 13.85
C VAL A 124 -2.70 -16.06 12.75
N LEU A 125 -2.72 -16.49 11.49
CA LEU A 125 -2.29 -15.66 10.36
C LEU A 125 -3.23 -14.47 10.13
N GLU A 126 -4.55 -14.68 10.28
CA GLU A 126 -5.55 -13.62 10.21
C GLU A 126 -5.37 -12.60 11.34
N GLY A 127 -5.29 -13.07 12.60
CA GLY A 127 -5.05 -12.19 13.74
C GLY A 127 -3.72 -11.44 13.64
N TYR A 128 -2.71 -12.05 13.02
CA TYR A 128 -1.44 -11.39 12.77
C TYR A 128 -1.53 -10.30 11.69
N ALA A 129 -2.31 -10.52 10.64
CA ALA A 129 -2.59 -9.51 9.62
C ALA A 129 -3.37 -8.32 10.21
N GLU A 130 -4.35 -8.59 11.06
CA GLU A 130 -5.09 -7.55 11.79
C GLU A 130 -4.19 -6.74 12.72
N TYR A 131 -3.37 -7.42 13.53
CA TYR A 131 -2.38 -6.78 14.40
C TYR A 131 -1.47 -5.82 13.62
N TYR A 132 -0.95 -6.27 12.48
CA TYR A 132 -0.08 -5.41 11.66
C TYR A 132 -0.79 -4.20 11.08
N SER A 133 -2.04 -4.37 10.64
CA SER A 133 -2.83 -3.24 10.15
C SER A 133 -3.03 -2.21 11.27
N ALA A 134 -3.26 -2.67 12.49
CA ALA A 134 -3.38 -1.80 13.67
C ALA A 134 -2.05 -1.11 14.01
N ASP A 135 -0.94 -1.85 14.12
CA ASP A 135 0.40 -1.31 14.41
C ASP A 135 0.87 -0.30 13.35
N LEU A 136 0.62 -0.57 12.06
CA LEU A 136 0.93 0.37 10.99
C LEU A 136 0.09 1.65 11.11
N SER A 137 -1.21 1.50 11.37
CA SER A 137 -2.10 2.66 11.56
C SER A 137 -1.64 3.53 12.72
N GLU A 138 -1.25 2.92 13.85
CA GLU A 138 -0.71 3.61 15.02
C GLU A 138 0.57 4.37 14.68
N LYS A 139 1.51 3.73 13.99
CA LYS A 139 2.77 4.37 13.56
C LYS A 139 2.54 5.54 12.60
N VAL A 140 1.59 5.40 11.67
CA VAL A 140 1.23 6.47 10.73
C VAL A 140 0.62 7.65 11.47
N VAL A 141 -0.34 7.41 12.38
CA VAL A 141 -0.96 8.47 13.20
C VAL A 141 0.09 9.17 14.06
N ARG A 142 0.98 8.40 14.71
CA ARG A 142 2.07 8.95 15.50
C ARG A 142 3.00 9.81 14.66
N GLY A 143 3.44 9.32 13.50
CA GLY A 143 4.30 10.08 12.59
C GLY A 143 3.65 11.37 12.09
N MET A 144 2.37 11.34 11.73
CA MET A 144 1.61 12.55 11.37
C MET A 144 1.50 13.53 12.54
N THR A 145 1.30 13.03 13.76
CA THR A 145 1.23 13.86 14.97
C THR A 145 2.58 14.52 15.26
N GLU A 146 3.68 13.78 15.20
CA GLU A 146 5.04 14.33 15.39
C GLU A 146 5.39 15.38 14.33
N ASN A 147 5.00 15.14 13.07
CA ASN A 147 5.15 16.13 12.00
C ASN A 147 4.32 17.39 12.27
N ALA A 148 3.06 17.24 12.70
CA ALA A 148 2.20 18.37 13.02
C ALA A 148 2.77 19.23 14.15
N LEU A 149 3.33 18.61 15.20
CA LEU A 149 4.01 19.31 16.30
C LEU A 149 5.27 20.07 15.85
N LYS A 150 5.92 19.62 14.78
CA LYS A 150 7.09 20.29 14.17
C LYS A 150 6.70 21.31 13.10
N GLY A 151 5.40 21.50 12.83
CA GLY A 151 4.93 22.37 11.74
C GLY A 151 5.20 21.80 10.35
N ILE A 152 5.47 20.49 10.24
CA ILE A 152 5.72 19.80 8.97
C ILE A 152 4.38 19.43 8.32
N TYR A 153 4.27 19.75 7.03
CA TYR A 153 3.10 19.49 6.22
C TYR A 153 2.89 18.00 5.92
N ASN A 154 1.80 17.45 6.44
CA ASN A 154 1.41 16.04 6.25
C ASN A 154 0.66 15.75 4.93
N GLY A 155 0.52 16.73 4.02
CA GLY A 155 -0.27 16.59 2.81
C GLY A 155 -1.72 17.09 2.94
N GLY A 156 -2.47 17.07 1.83
CA GLY A 156 -3.86 17.54 1.75
C GLY A 156 -4.00 18.93 1.12
N THR A 157 -4.89 19.75 1.67
CA THR A 157 -5.10 21.13 1.21
C THR A 157 -4.29 22.08 2.09
N ILE A 158 -3.50 22.95 1.46
CA ILE A 158 -2.74 24.01 2.11
C ILE A 158 -3.74 25.12 2.50
N PRO A 159 -3.71 25.63 3.75
CA PRO A 159 -4.53 26.78 4.14
C PRO A 159 -4.28 27.99 3.24
N PHE A 160 -5.33 28.75 2.94
CA PHE A 160 -5.22 29.95 2.12
C PHE A 160 -4.25 30.98 2.77
N GLY A 161 -3.41 31.64 1.99
CA GLY A 161 -2.37 32.53 2.52
C GLY A 161 -1.14 31.82 3.11
N TYR A 162 -1.03 30.50 2.93
CA TYR A 162 0.19 29.75 3.20
C TYR A 162 0.71 29.08 1.94
N MET A 163 2.01 28.87 1.93
CA MET A 163 2.77 28.07 0.99
C MET A 163 3.61 27.04 1.76
N ILE A 164 4.09 26.01 1.07
CA ILE A 164 4.95 24.98 1.64
C ILE A 164 6.34 25.15 1.04
N ASP A 165 7.36 25.21 1.90
CA ASP A 165 8.75 25.27 1.44
C ASP A 165 9.31 23.91 1.04
N GLU A 166 10.56 23.89 0.55
CA GLU A 166 11.27 22.67 0.15
C GLU A 166 11.44 21.66 1.29
N THR A 167 11.47 22.15 2.53
CA THR A 167 11.58 21.33 3.75
C THR A 167 10.22 20.87 4.29
N ARG A 168 9.14 21.13 3.54
CA ARG A 168 7.76 20.81 3.89
C ARG A 168 7.20 21.59 5.09
N HIS A 169 7.73 22.75 5.44
CA HIS A 169 7.14 23.60 6.48
C HIS A 169 6.19 24.62 5.89
N TYR A 170 5.20 25.03 6.70
CA TYR A 170 4.29 26.11 6.34
C TYR A 170 5.02 27.45 6.40
N GLN A 171 4.93 28.21 5.32
CA GLN A 171 5.42 29.58 5.23
C GLN A 171 4.25 30.50 4.83
N PRO A 172 4.09 31.68 5.45
CA PRO A 172 3.11 32.65 4.99
C PRO A 172 3.39 33.08 3.54
N ASP A 173 2.36 33.08 2.71
CA ASP A 173 2.46 33.61 1.35
C ASP A 173 2.62 35.15 1.42
N PRO A 174 3.71 35.74 0.90
CA PRO A 174 3.95 37.18 1.02
C PRO A 174 2.86 38.07 0.42
N LEU A 175 2.12 37.57 -0.57
CA LEU A 175 1.06 38.30 -1.25
C LEU A 175 -0.30 38.08 -0.57
N LEU A 176 -0.59 36.87 -0.13
CA LEU A 176 -1.91 36.48 0.36
C LEU A 176 -2.04 36.53 1.89
N ALA A 177 -0.97 36.27 2.64
CA ALA A 177 -0.99 36.29 4.10
C ALA A 177 -1.48 37.64 4.70
N PRO A 178 -1.08 38.82 4.17
CA PRO A 178 -1.58 40.10 4.69
C PRO A 178 -3.11 40.26 4.56
N TYR A 179 -3.71 39.64 3.54
CA TYR A 179 -5.16 39.66 3.36
C TYR A 179 -5.87 38.70 4.32
N VAL A 180 -5.25 37.58 4.65
CA VAL A 180 -5.75 36.67 5.69
C VAL A 180 -5.78 37.38 7.03
N GLU A 181 -4.67 37.97 7.45
CA GLU A 181 -4.56 38.70 8.73
C GLU A 181 -5.59 39.83 8.82
N GLN A 182 -5.71 40.66 7.79
CA GLN A 182 -6.73 41.70 7.73
C GLN A 182 -8.16 41.16 7.72
N THR A 183 -8.40 39.99 7.13
CA THR A 183 -9.74 39.36 7.16
C THR A 183 -10.10 38.96 8.60
N PHE A 184 -9.17 38.34 9.34
CA PHE A 184 -9.37 38.01 10.75
C PHE A 184 -9.61 39.27 11.60
N GLN A 185 -8.80 40.32 11.39
CA GLN A 185 -8.95 41.57 12.12
C GLN A 185 -10.31 42.21 11.86
N LYS A 186 -10.71 42.38 10.59
CA LYS A 186 -12.02 42.95 10.23
C LYS A 186 -13.17 42.14 10.81
N TYR A 187 -13.07 40.82 10.82
CA TYR A 187 -14.08 39.97 11.43
C TYR A 187 -14.16 40.19 12.96
N ALA A 188 -13.01 40.30 13.63
CA ALA A 188 -12.95 40.63 15.05
C ALA A 188 -13.52 42.03 15.36
N ASP A 189 -13.36 42.98 14.44
CA ASP A 189 -13.92 44.34 14.51
C ASP A 189 -15.43 44.39 14.21
N GLY A 190 -16.05 43.25 13.90
CA GLY A 190 -17.51 43.13 13.67
C GLY A 190 -17.94 43.20 12.21
N ALA A 191 -17.02 43.14 11.25
CA ALA A 191 -17.39 43.06 9.83
C ALA A 191 -18.20 41.80 9.52
N THR A 192 -19.25 41.95 8.72
CA THR A 192 -20.09 40.82 8.30
C THR A 192 -19.38 40.00 7.23
N MET A 193 -19.82 38.75 7.02
CA MET A 193 -19.27 37.89 5.98
C MET A 193 -19.42 38.50 4.56
N THR A 194 -20.45 39.33 4.37
CA THR A 194 -20.66 40.09 3.13
C THR A 194 -19.60 41.17 2.96
N ASP A 195 -19.30 41.93 4.01
CA ASP A 195 -18.26 42.97 3.99
C ASP A 195 -16.89 42.37 3.67
N LEU A 196 -16.56 41.22 4.27
CA LEU A 196 -15.30 40.52 4.03
C LEU A 196 -15.19 40.03 2.59
N ARG A 197 -16.26 39.45 2.05
CA ARG A 197 -16.31 38.99 0.66
C ARG A 197 -16.10 40.13 -0.32
N ASP A 198 -16.83 41.22 -0.13
CA ASP A 198 -16.79 42.36 -1.04
C ASP A 198 -15.45 43.09 -0.95
N TRP A 199 -14.87 43.16 0.25
CA TRP A 199 -13.51 43.67 0.46
C TRP A 199 -12.45 42.82 -0.25
N LEU A 200 -12.47 41.49 -0.09
CA LEU A 200 -11.55 40.57 -0.79
C LEU A 200 -11.70 40.67 -2.30
N LYS A 201 -12.94 40.78 -2.79
CA LYS A 201 -13.24 40.97 -4.23
C LYS A 201 -12.71 42.29 -4.76
N ALA A 202 -12.85 43.39 -4.01
CA ALA A 202 -12.32 44.70 -4.38
C ALA A 202 -10.78 44.70 -4.49
N HIS A 203 -10.10 43.84 -3.73
CA HIS A 203 -8.65 43.64 -3.81
C HIS A 203 -8.24 42.52 -4.78
N ASN A 204 -9.17 42.03 -5.60
CA ASN A 204 -8.96 40.99 -6.60
C ASN A 204 -8.40 39.67 -6.02
N ILE A 205 -8.76 39.36 -4.78
CA ILE A 205 -8.33 38.13 -4.10
C ILE A 205 -9.21 36.95 -4.53
N LYS A 206 -8.56 35.91 -5.03
CA LYS A 206 -9.19 34.68 -5.51
C LYS A 206 -8.91 33.52 -4.56
N ASN A 207 -9.80 32.54 -4.56
CA ASN A 207 -9.60 31.30 -3.81
C ASN A 207 -8.49 30.43 -4.43
N SER A 208 -8.08 29.37 -3.73
CA SER A 208 -7.01 28.45 -4.18
C SER A 208 -7.27 27.74 -5.51
N MET A 209 -8.51 27.76 -6.03
CA MET A 209 -8.88 27.22 -7.35
C MET A 209 -9.04 28.31 -8.43
N GLY A 210 -8.70 29.57 -8.12
CA GLY A 210 -8.80 30.70 -9.04
C GLY A 210 -10.21 31.30 -9.19
N GLY A 211 -11.19 30.83 -8.41
CA GLY A 211 -12.54 31.40 -8.37
C GLY A 211 -12.68 32.54 -7.33
N GLU A 212 -13.86 33.14 -7.26
CA GLU A 212 -14.16 34.15 -6.24
C GLU A 212 -14.15 33.55 -4.82
N MET A 213 -13.85 34.38 -3.82
CA MET A 213 -13.95 34.01 -2.41
C MET A 213 -15.43 33.87 -2.02
N SER A 214 -15.91 32.63 -1.87
CA SER A 214 -17.29 32.38 -1.46
C SER A 214 -17.46 32.54 0.06
N TYR A 215 -18.70 32.73 0.52
CA TYR A 215 -19.04 32.71 1.96
C TYR A 215 -18.47 31.47 2.67
N ASN A 216 -18.64 30.28 2.07
CA ASN A 216 -18.12 29.03 2.62
C ASN A 216 -16.59 29.01 2.69
N THR A 217 -15.91 29.63 1.72
CA THR A 217 -14.45 29.71 1.71
C THR A 217 -13.94 30.59 2.86
N ILE A 218 -14.56 31.75 3.06
CA ILE A 218 -14.20 32.68 4.14
C ILE A 218 -14.53 32.07 5.51
N GLN A 219 -15.71 31.46 5.66
CA GLN A 219 -16.08 30.76 6.89
C GLN A 219 -15.12 29.60 7.21
N ARG A 220 -14.74 28.79 6.21
CA ARG A 220 -13.73 27.73 6.38
C ARG A 220 -12.38 28.28 6.77
N MET A 221 -11.98 29.43 6.23
CA MET A 221 -10.74 30.10 6.61
C MET A 221 -10.78 30.54 8.08
N LEU A 222 -11.82 31.28 8.49
CA LEU A 222 -11.99 31.81 9.85
C LEU A 222 -12.12 30.71 10.92
N SER A 223 -12.68 29.55 10.57
CA SER A 223 -12.85 28.40 11.47
C SER A 223 -11.65 27.43 11.46
N ASN A 224 -10.66 27.64 10.61
CA ASN A 224 -9.53 26.74 10.48
C ASN A 224 -8.51 26.97 11.60
N ARG A 225 -8.41 26.00 12.51
CA ARG A 225 -7.47 26.03 13.63
C ARG A 225 -6.00 26.13 13.21
N ARG A 226 -5.62 25.84 11.96
CA ARG A 226 -4.22 25.97 11.50
C ARG A 226 -3.71 27.42 11.50
N TYR A 227 -4.59 28.42 11.59
CA TYR A 227 -4.19 29.82 11.72
C TYR A 227 -3.80 30.23 13.15
N ILE A 228 -3.89 29.33 14.14
CA ILE A 228 -3.59 29.67 15.56
C ILE A 228 -2.15 29.35 15.99
N GLY A 229 -1.32 28.80 15.09
CA GLY A 229 -0.01 28.22 15.42
C GLY A 229 -0.11 26.72 15.63
#